data_AF-A0A9W4T7P5-F1
#
_entry.id   AF-A0A9W4T7P5-F1
#
_cell.length_a   1.000
_cell.length_b   1.000
_cell.length_c   1.000
_cell.angle_alpha   90.00
_cell.angle_beta   90.00
_cell.angle_gamma   90.00
#
_symmetry.space_group_name_H-M   'P 1'
#
loop_
_entity.id
_entity.type
_entity.pdbx_description
1 polymer ?
#
loop_
_entity_poly.entity_id
_entity_poly.type
_entity_poly.pdbx_seq_one_letter_code
_entity_poly.pdbx_strand_id
1 'polypeptide(L)'
;GSYRFLGRLEKEVKKMSQQSKQKHEQRMEAAEKLIKIYEKTYERPTVDFFFETLDEIEGYEEYKNIVGNYFVNLLNPTDVPFRPLSFILVGPPGTGKSAIAKLTAKASKREFISISMNGIDEPTYLKGREIAYGGADQGKLLKEMLNKGSSQPIVLIDELTRAKGKALTDIIGTMTDPDQNAYSFEDD
;
A
#
# COMPACT_ATOMS: atom_id res chain seq x y z
N GLY A 1 -4.34 3.49 -14.42
CA GLY A 1 -3.26 3.14 -13.49
C GLY A 1 -2.80 1.70 -13.67
N SER A 2 -3.58 0.74 -13.15
CA SER A 2 -3.15 -0.67 -12.99
C SER A 2 -2.73 -1.40 -14.28
N TYR A 3 -3.43 -1.22 -15.41
CA TYR A 3 -3.06 -1.84 -16.70
C TYR A 3 -1.72 -1.35 -17.28
N ARG A 4 -1.36 -0.07 -17.06
CA ARG A 4 -0.06 0.46 -17.51
C ARG A 4 1.09 -0.09 -16.65
N PHE A 5 0.84 -0.28 -15.36
CA PHE A 5 1.78 -0.87 -14.42
C PHE A 5 2.06 -2.35 -14.75
N LEU A 6 1.01 -3.16 -14.88
CA LEU A 6 1.11 -4.57 -15.28
C LEU A 6 1.90 -4.73 -16.58
N GLY A 7 1.56 -3.94 -17.61
CA GLY A 7 2.26 -4.00 -18.90
C GLY A 7 3.73 -3.56 -18.85
N ARG A 8 4.15 -2.74 -17.87
CA ARG A 8 5.57 -2.43 -17.64
C ARG A 8 6.26 -3.59 -16.93
N LEU A 9 5.66 -4.12 -15.87
CA LEU A 9 6.21 -5.21 -15.08
C LEU A 9 6.42 -6.47 -15.94
N GLU A 10 5.46 -6.82 -16.79
CA GLU A 10 5.57 -7.94 -17.73
C GLU A 10 6.73 -7.77 -18.74
N LYS A 11 6.95 -6.54 -19.23
CA LYS A 11 8.08 -6.24 -20.12
C LYS A 11 9.41 -6.40 -19.39
N GLU A 12 9.47 -6.03 -18.12
CA GLU A 12 10.65 -6.12 -17.29
C GLU A 12 11.01 -7.57 -16.97
N VAL A 13 10.03 -8.39 -16.59
CA VAL A 13 10.20 -9.84 -16.41
C VAL A 13 10.72 -10.49 -17.69
N LYS A 14 10.18 -10.13 -18.86
CA LYS A 14 10.67 -10.62 -20.15
C LYS A 14 12.14 -10.25 -20.39
N LYS A 15 12.55 -9.01 -20.10
CA LYS A 15 13.96 -8.58 -20.22
C LYS A 15 14.88 -9.34 -19.27
N MET A 16 14.48 -9.48 -18.00
CA MET A 16 15.25 -10.20 -16.99
C MET A 16 15.40 -11.69 -17.32
N SER A 17 14.38 -12.31 -17.92
CA SER A 17 14.45 -13.71 -18.34
C SER A 17 15.46 -13.98 -19.46
N GLN A 18 15.78 -12.95 -20.26
CA GLN A 18 16.75 -13.01 -21.36
C GLN A 18 18.19 -12.75 -20.88
N GLN A 19 18.36 -12.09 -19.73
CA GLN A 19 19.64 -11.89 -19.06
C GLN A 19 19.89 -13.01 -18.03
N SER A 20 21.13 -13.29 -17.66
CA SER A 20 21.52 -14.47 -16.86
C SER A 20 20.62 -14.72 -15.63
N LYS A 21 19.90 -15.86 -15.62
CA LYS A 21 18.87 -16.23 -14.62
C LYS A 21 19.33 -16.15 -13.17
N GLN A 22 20.59 -16.45 -12.87
CA GLN A 22 21.10 -16.53 -11.49
C GLN A 22 21.13 -15.18 -10.75
N LYS A 23 21.29 -14.05 -11.47
CA LYS A 23 21.42 -12.73 -10.84
C LYS A 23 20.05 -12.13 -10.45
N HIS A 24 18.98 -12.55 -11.12
CA HIS A 24 17.66 -11.91 -11.04
C HIS A 24 16.54 -12.83 -10.55
N GLU A 25 16.85 -14.05 -10.12
CA GLU A 25 15.86 -15.06 -9.75
C GLU A 25 14.85 -14.56 -8.71
N GLN A 26 15.32 -13.96 -7.60
CA GLN A 26 14.45 -13.43 -6.55
C GLN A 26 13.58 -12.25 -7.01
N ARG A 27 14.10 -11.38 -7.89
CA ARG A 27 13.33 -10.25 -8.45
C ARG A 27 12.26 -10.75 -9.41
N MET A 28 12.59 -11.74 -10.24
CA MET A 28 11.61 -12.36 -11.15
C MET A 28 10.52 -13.07 -10.36
N GLU A 29 10.86 -13.84 -9.34
CA GLU A 29 9.86 -14.53 -8.51
C GLU A 29 8.86 -13.54 -7.87
N ALA A 30 9.36 -12.43 -7.32
CA ALA A 30 8.52 -11.39 -6.75
C ALA A 30 7.64 -10.70 -7.79
N ALA A 31 8.21 -10.36 -8.96
CA ALA A 31 7.45 -9.74 -10.05
C ALA A 31 6.36 -10.67 -10.59
N GLU A 32 6.64 -11.97 -10.76
CA GLU A 32 5.64 -12.95 -11.18
C GLU A 32 4.52 -13.12 -10.15
N LYS A 33 4.85 -13.11 -8.85
CA LYS A 33 3.84 -13.11 -7.79
C LYS A 33 2.99 -11.84 -7.82
N LEU A 34 3.60 -10.67 -8.03
CA LEU A 34 2.87 -9.42 -8.17
C LEU A 34 1.90 -9.44 -9.35
N ILE A 35 2.31 -9.93 -10.53
CA ILE A 35 1.42 -10.05 -11.70
C ILE A 35 0.18 -10.85 -11.30
N LYS A 36 0.37 -12.05 -10.72
CA LYS A 36 -0.73 -12.89 -10.26
C LYS A 36 -1.64 -12.20 -9.24
N ILE A 37 -1.09 -11.37 -8.35
CA ILE A 37 -1.85 -10.63 -7.34
C ILE A 37 -2.67 -9.50 -7.97
N TYR A 38 -2.11 -8.81 -8.97
CA TYR A 38 -2.77 -7.71 -9.66
C TYR A 38 -3.80 -8.18 -10.70
N GLU A 39 -3.68 -9.41 -11.19
CA GLU A 39 -4.69 -10.07 -12.04
C GLU A 39 -5.94 -10.51 -11.25
N LYS A 40 -5.83 -10.70 -9.93
CA LYS A 40 -6.99 -11.07 -9.10
C LYS A 40 -8.05 -9.97 -9.11
N THR A 41 -9.29 -10.39 -9.34
CA THR A 41 -10.47 -9.56 -9.09
C THR A 41 -10.81 -9.56 -7.61
N TYR A 42 -10.93 -8.37 -7.01
CA TYR A 42 -11.36 -8.21 -5.63
C TYR A 42 -12.88 -8.09 -5.57
N GLU A 43 -13.48 -8.76 -4.59
CA GLU A 43 -14.89 -8.58 -4.29
C GLU A 43 -15.09 -7.16 -3.72
N ARG A 44 -15.99 -6.39 -4.34
CA ARG A 44 -16.35 -5.08 -3.81
C ARG A 44 -17.40 -5.25 -2.71
N PRO A 45 -17.28 -4.54 -1.57
CA PRO A 45 -18.35 -4.53 -0.58
C PRO A 45 -19.62 -3.88 -1.15
N THR A 46 -20.78 -4.31 -0.65
CA THR A 46 -22.03 -3.57 -0.87
C THR A 46 -22.00 -2.27 -0.08
N VAL A 47 -22.81 -1.30 -0.50
CA VAL A 47 -22.95 -0.01 0.22
C VAL A 47 -23.36 -0.25 1.67
N ASP A 48 -24.37 -1.08 1.88
CA ASP A 48 -24.89 -1.40 3.22
C ASP A 48 -23.81 -2.04 4.10
N PHE A 49 -23.13 -3.08 3.60
CA PHE A 49 -22.07 -3.75 4.35
C PHE A 49 -20.94 -2.79 4.72
N PHE A 50 -20.55 -1.90 3.80
CA PHE A 50 -19.48 -0.93 4.03
C PHE A 50 -19.85 0.02 5.17
N PHE A 51 -21.04 0.63 5.11
CA PHE A 51 -21.47 1.60 6.12
C PHE A 51 -21.80 0.93 7.46
N GLU A 52 -22.47 -0.22 7.48
CA GLU A 52 -22.72 -0.98 8.71
C GLU A 52 -21.42 -1.35 9.44
N THR A 53 -20.40 -1.80 8.69
CA THR A 53 -19.09 -2.12 9.28
C THR A 53 -18.35 -0.87 9.74
N LEU A 54 -18.47 0.24 9.01
CA LEU A 54 -17.84 1.50 9.38
C LEU A 54 -18.48 2.12 10.63
N ASP A 55 -19.78 1.91 10.83
CA ASP A 55 -20.52 2.34 12.01
C ASP A 55 -20.17 1.55 13.28
N GLU A 56 -19.53 0.38 13.16
CA GLU A 56 -18.90 -0.31 14.30
C GLU A 56 -17.79 0.55 14.96
N ILE A 57 -17.26 1.56 14.27
CA ILE A 57 -16.27 2.51 14.82
C ILE A 57 -17.00 3.54 15.70
N GLU A 58 -16.77 3.45 17.01
CA GLU A 58 -17.21 4.45 17.96
C GLU A 58 -16.45 5.78 17.76
N GLY A 59 -17.20 6.87 17.56
CA GLY A 59 -16.65 8.20 17.32
C GLY A 59 -16.05 8.36 15.91
N TYR A 60 -15.06 9.24 15.78
CA TYR A 60 -14.36 9.51 14.51
C TYR A 60 -15.28 9.92 13.34
N GLU A 61 -16.36 10.65 13.62
CA GLU A 61 -17.38 11.02 12.63
C GLU A 61 -16.80 11.73 11.39
N GLU A 62 -15.82 12.61 11.58
CA GLU A 62 -15.12 13.27 10.47
C GLU A 62 -14.41 12.25 9.56
N TYR A 63 -13.69 11.29 10.14
CA TYR A 63 -13.04 10.22 9.38
C TYR A 63 -14.06 9.36 8.65
N LYS A 64 -15.13 8.93 9.34
CA LYS A 64 -16.19 8.10 8.75
C LYS A 64 -16.84 8.81 7.56
N ASN A 65 -17.12 10.10 7.68
CA ASN A 65 -17.67 10.92 6.59
C ASN A 65 -16.71 11.02 5.40
N ILE A 66 -15.42 11.27 5.62
CA ILE A 66 -14.44 11.36 4.52
C ILE A 66 -14.31 10.00 3.81
N VAL A 67 -14.17 8.91 4.57
CA VAL A 67 -14.03 7.56 4.03
C VAL A 67 -15.29 7.09 3.32
N GLY A 68 -16.48 7.36 3.88
CA GLY A 68 -17.77 7.04 3.28
C GLY A 68 -17.99 7.78 1.97
N ASN A 69 -17.75 9.10 1.94
CA ASN A 69 -17.85 9.90 0.72
C ASN A 69 -16.86 9.43 -0.35
N TYR A 70 -15.63 9.09 0.07
CA TYR A 70 -14.65 8.52 -0.84
C TYR A 70 -15.15 7.21 -1.45
N PHE A 71 -15.65 6.28 -0.64
CA PHE A 71 -16.19 5.01 -1.11
C PHE A 71 -17.35 5.19 -2.11
N VAL A 72 -18.29 6.09 -1.84
CA VAL A 72 -19.40 6.39 -2.76
C VAL A 72 -18.90 6.95 -4.09
N ASN A 73 -17.90 7.83 -4.06
CA ASN A 73 -17.27 8.37 -5.27
C ASN A 73 -16.55 7.27 -6.09
N LEU A 74 -16.04 6.21 -5.45
CA LEU A 74 -15.47 5.07 -6.16
C LEU A 74 -16.53 4.23 -6.88
N LEU A 75 -17.76 4.21 -6.37
CA LEU A 75 -18.88 3.54 -7.03
C LEU A 75 -19.43 4.35 -8.20
N ASN A 76 -19.37 5.68 -8.10
CA ASN A 76 -19.83 6.62 -9.12
C ASN A 76 -18.66 7.49 -9.62
N PRO A 77 -17.70 6.93 -10.36
CA PRO A 77 -16.53 7.67 -10.79
C PRO A 77 -16.95 8.84 -11.68
N THR A 78 -16.59 10.05 -11.25
CA THR A 78 -16.67 11.27 -12.06
C THR A 78 -15.41 11.38 -12.94
N ASP A 79 -15.35 12.39 -13.81
CA ASP A 79 -14.16 12.68 -14.63
C ASP A 79 -12.94 13.13 -13.81
N VAL A 80 -13.08 13.25 -12.48
CA VAL A 80 -11.99 13.64 -11.59
C VAL A 80 -11.03 12.45 -11.40
N PRO A 81 -9.70 12.64 -11.59
CA PRO A 81 -8.72 11.58 -11.40
C PRO A 81 -8.78 11.01 -9.98
N PHE A 82 -8.80 9.67 -9.88
CA PHE A 82 -8.69 8.96 -8.61
C PHE A 82 -7.40 9.35 -7.88
N ARG A 83 -7.52 9.71 -6.61
CA ARG A 83 -6.38 9.95 -5.71
C ARG A 83 -6.46 8.96 -4.53
N PRO A 84 -5.39 8.21 -4.22
CA PRO A 84 -5.32 7.44 -2.97
C PRO A 84 -5.54 8.37 -1.78
N LEU A 85 -6.37 7.91 -0.85
CA LEU A 85 -6.69 8.63 0.36
C LEU A 85 -5.72 8.23 1.47
N SER A 86 -5.02 9.20 2.05
CA SER A 86 -4.07 9.00 3.15
C SER A 86 -4.52 9.80 4.36
N PHE A 87 -4.43 9.20 5.55
CA PHE A 87 -4.77 9.84 6.81
C PHE A 87 -3.59 9.78 7.78
N ILE A 88 -3.42 10.82 8.59
CA ILE A 88 -2.53 10.80 9.75
C ILE A 88 -3.41 10.93 11.00
N LEU A 89 -3.45 9.86 11.80
CA LEU A 89 -4.25 9.82 13.03
C LEU A 89 -3.37 10.11 14.25
N VAL A 90 -3.36 11.34 14.77
CA VAL A 90 -2.56 11.75 15.95
C VAL A 90 -3.39 11.75 17.23
N GLY A 91 -2.84 11.28 18.36
CA GLY A 91 -3.55 11.21 19.65
C GLY A 91 -2.97 10.20 20.63
N PRO A 92 -3.43 10.18 21.90
CA PRO A 92 -2.92 9.30 22.95
C PRO A 92 -2.99 7.80 22.60
N PRO A 93 -2.12 6.95 23.20
CA PRO A 93 -2.23 5.51 23.07
C PRO A 93 -3.59 5.02 23.62
N GLY A 94 -4.15 3.97 23.01
CA GLY A 94 -5.44 3.41 23.42
C GLY A 94 -6.67 4.13 22.86
N THR A 95 -6.51 5.13 22.00
CA THR A 95 -7.64 5.84 21.35
C THR A 95 -8.29 5.09 20.18
N GLY A 96 -7.80 3.90 19.83
CA GLY A 96 -8.42 3.08 18.78
C GLY A 96 -7.92 3.34 17.35
N LYS A 97 -6.80 4.06 17.17
CA LYS A 97 -6.19 4.37 15.85
C LYS A 97 -5.92 3.14 14.98
N SER A 98 -5.41 2.07 15.58
CA SER A 98 -5.16 0.82 14.85
C SER A 98 -6.45 0.04 14.63
N ALA A 99 -7.44 0.18 15.54
CA ALA A 99 -8.74 -0.45 15.42
C ALA A 99 -9.56 0.14 14.27
N ILE A 100 -9.57 1.47 14.12
CA ILE A 100 -10.25 2.15 13.01
C ILE A 100 -9.65 1.75 11.65
N ALA A 101 -8.32 1.68 11.52
CA ALA A 101 -7.68 1.24 10.29
C ALA A 101 -8.04 -0.22 9.94
N LYS A 102 -8.10 -1.10 10.94
CA LYS A 102 -8.49 -2.51 10.78
C LYS A 102 -9.97 -2.66 10.38
N LEU A 103 -10.87 -1.88 10.99
CA LEU A 103 -12.30 -1.88 10.65
C LEU A 103 -12.55 -1.30 9.27
N THR A 104 -11.85 -0.25 8.87
CA THR A 104 -11.92 0.28 7.50
C THR A 104 -11.46 -0.74 6.47
N ALA A 105 -10.43 -1.53 6.76
CA ALA A 105 -10.00 -2.63 5.90
C ALA A 105 -11.09 -3.71 5.76
N LYS A 106 -11.71 -4.09 6.89
CA LYS A 106 -12.86 -5.02 6.92
C LYS A 106 -14.03 -4.48 6.09
N ALA A 107 -14.45 -3.23 6.32
CA ALA A 107 -15.53 -2.56 5.59
C ALA A 107 -15.25 -2.53 4.08
N SER A 108 -14.00 -2.25 3.71
CA SER A 108 -13.56 -2.18 2.31
C SER A 108 -13.36 -3.55 1.64
N LYS A 109 -13.50 -4.67 2.38
CA LYS A 109 -13.07 -6.01 1.95
C LYS A 109 -11.63 -6.04 1.42
N ARG A 110 -10.73 -5.33 2.10
CA ARG A 110 -9.31 -5.23 1.75
C ARG A 110 -8.44 -5.84 2.82
N GLU A 111 -7.30 -6.37 2.41
CA GLU A 111 -6.27 -6.83 3.34
C GLU A 111 -5.74 -5.68 4.19
N PHE A 112 -5.64 -5.91 5.51
CA PHE A 112 -5.06 -4.96 6.45
C PHE A 112 -3.57 -5.26 6.64
N ILE A 113 -2.68 -4.33 6.31
CA ILE A 113 -1.24 -4.43 6.57
C ILE A 113 -0.87 -3.42 7.64
N SER A 114 -0.17 -3.86 8.70
CA SER A 114 0.34 -2.99 9.75
C SER A 114 1.85 -3.06 9.77
N ILE A 115 2.51 -1.91 9.69
CA ILE A 115 3.96 -1.81 9.76
C ILE A 115 4.31 -0.81 10.87
N SER A 116 5.01 -1.26 11.89
CA SER A 116 5.49 -0.40 12.97
C SER A 116 6.84 0.21 12.58
N MET A 117 6.99 1.50 12.85
CA MET A 117 8.24 2.25 12.66
C MET A 117 9.11 2.30 13.92
N ASN A 118 8.79 1.50 14.95
CA ASN A 118 9.57 1.51 16.19
C ASN A 118 11.03 1.10 15.95
N GLY A 119 11.96 1.95 16.37
CA GLY A 119 13.40 1.67 16.21
C GLY A 119 13.86 1.59 14.75
N ILE A 120 13.04 2.07 13.79
CA ILE A 120 13.40 2.12 12.38
C ILE A 120 14.00 3.49 12.08
N ASP A 121 15.31 3.49 11.82
CA ASP A 121 16.07 4.70 11.47
C ASP A 121 16.39 4.77 9.95
N GLU A 122 16.13 3.72 9.17
CA GLU A 122 16.45 3.65 7.74
C GLU A 122 15.21 3.82 6.81
N PRO A 123 15.23 4.75 5.84
CA PRO A 123 14.15 4.92 4.85
C PRO A 123 13.91 3.71 3.95
N THR A 124 14.96 2.92 3.70
CA THR A 124 14.93 1.73 2.84
C THR A 124 14.14 0.58 3.47
N TYR A 125 13.81 0.64 4.77
CA TYR A 125 13.03 -0.39 5.43
C TYR A 125 11.67 -0.63 4.76
N LEU A 126 10.95 0.44 4.40
CA LEU A 126 9.64 0.29 3.76
C LEU A 126 9.72 0.01 2.27
N LYS A 127 10.70 0.60 1.56
CA LYS A 127 10.82 0.54 0.09
C LYS A 127 11.69 -0.59 -0.44
N GLY A 128 12.72 -0.95 0.30
CA GLY A 128 13.79 -1.86 -0.13
C GLY A 128 15.08 -1.10 -0.41
N ARG A 129 16.14 -1.88 -0.68
CA ARG A 129 17.43 -1.35 -1.13
C ARG A 129 17.63 -1.69 -2.60
N GLU A 130 18.23 -0.75 -3.32
CA GLU A 130 18.59 -0.89 -4.72
C GLU A 130 19.54 -2.08 -4.97
N ILE A 131 19.42 -2.71 -6.14
CA ILE A 131 20.13 -3.95 -6.49
C ILE A 131 21.62 -3.73 -6.81
N ALA A 132 22.05 -2.48 -6.94
CA ALA A 132 23.44 -2.12 -7.26
C ALA A 132 24.47 -2.63 -6.22
N TYR A 133 24.04 -2.96 -5.00
CA TYR A 133 24.91 -3.50 -3.94
C TYR A 133 24.47 -4.91 -3.56
N GLY A 134 25.41 -5.88 -3.57
CA GLY A 134 25.15 -7.26 -3.16
C GLY A 134 24.54 -7.31 -1.76
N GLY A 135 23.23 -7.59 -1.68
CA GLY A 135 22.40 -7.40 -0.49
C GLY A 135 21.03 -6.79 -0.75
N ALA A 136 20.60 -6.69 -2.02
CA ALA A 136 19.28 -6.23 -2.42
C ALA A 136 18.18 -6.98 -1.67
N ASP A 137 17.29 -6.23 -1.03
CA ASP A 137 16.16 -6.78 -0.29
C ASP A 137 14.90 -5.96 -0.56
N GLN A 138 13.79 -6.66 -0.71
CA GLN A 138 12.50 -6.04 -0.94
C GLN A 138 12.06 -5.27 0.30
N GLY A 139 11.46 -4.10 0.09
CA GLY A 139 10.88 -3.33 1.17
C GLY A 139 9.85 -4.10 1.96
N LYS A 140 9.73 -3.79 3.26
CA LYS A 140 8.79 -4.44 4.17
C LYS A 140 7.35 -4.38 3.64
N LEU A 141 6.94 -3.28 3.02
CA LEU A 141 5.60 -3.15 2.45
C LEU A 141 5.35 -4.17 1.32
N LEU A 142 6.28 -4.24 0.35
CA LEU A 142 6.17 -5.17 -0.77
C LEU A 142 6.14 -6.63 -0.28
N LYS A 143 6.99 -6.96 0.69
CA LYS A 143 6.99 -8.30 1.32
C LYS A 143 5.64 -8.64 1.94
N GLU A 144 5.05 -7.73 2.72
CA GLU A 144 3.72 -7.96 3.33
C GLU A 144 2.63 -8.07 2.26
N MET A 145 2.67 -7.27 1.19
CA MET A 145 1.73 -7.38 0.06
C MET A 145 1.83 -8.73 -0.65
N LEU A 146 3.06 -9.20 -0.91
CA LEU A 146 3.32 -10.52 -1.49
C LEU A 146 2.84 -11.64 -0.59
N ASN A 147 3.13 -11.56 0.71
CA ASN A 147 2.72 -12.55 1.70
C ASN A 147 1.20 -12.65 1.84
N LYS A 148 0.49 -11.50 1.81
CA LYS A 148 -0.98 -11.45 1.88
C LYS A 148 -1.67 -11.63 0.54
N GLY A 149 -0.92 -11.58 -0.56
CA GLY A 149 -1.46 -11.72 -1.90
C GLY A 149 -2.42 -10.59 -2.29
N SER A 150 -2.16 -9.35 -1.85
CA SER A 150 -3.04 -8.19 -2.06
C SER A 150 -2.36 -7.07 -2.84
N SER A 151 -3.03 -6.56 -3.88
CA SER A 151 -2.61 -5.40 -4.67
C SER A 151 -3.18 -4.09 -4.16
N GLN A 152 -4.23 -4.13 -3.33
CA GLN A 152 -4.92 -2.94 -2.83
C GLN A 152 -5.19 -3.03 -1.31
N PRO A 153 -4.16 -3.20 -0.47
CA PRO A 153 -4.33 -3.25 0.98
C PRO A 153 -4.68 -1.88 1.58
N ILE A 154 -5.25 -1.90 2.78
CA ILE A 154 -5.22 -0.76 3.69
C ILE A 154 -3.97 -0.90 4.55
N VAL A 155 -3.07 0.07 4.47
CA VAL A 155 -1.77 0.05 5.15
C VAL A 155 -1.82 1.02 6.33
N LEU A 156 -1.52 0.52 7.52
CA LEU A 156 -1.26 1.32 8.71
C LEU A 156 0.26 1.40 8.93
N ILE A 157 0.79 2.62 8.94
CA ILE A 157 2.16 2.91 9.37
C ILE A 157 2.08 3.41 10.81
N ASP A 158 2.40 2.56 11.77
CA ASP A 158 2.28 2.85 13.20
C ASP A 158 3.58 3.45 13.76
N GLU A 159 3.44 4.22 14.84
CA GLU A 159 4.55 4.88 15.53
C GLU A 159 5.45 5.74 14.63
N LEU A 160 4.83 6.40 13.63
CA LEU A 160 5.52 7.28 12.69
C LEU A 160 6.37 8.37 13.38
N THR A 161 5.96 8.83 14.57
CA THR A 161 6.70 9.80 15.39
C THR A 161 8.02 9.28 15.94
N ARG A 162 8.24 7.96 15.97
CA ARG A 162 9.49 7.32 16.39
C ARG A 162 10.48 7.15 15.25
N ALA A 163 10.05 7.34 14.00
CA ALA A 163 10.94 7.39 12.86
C ALA A 163 11.81 8.65 12.93
N LYS A 164 13.13 8.52 12.76
CA LYS A 164 14.05 9.66 12.80
C LYS A 164 14.37 10.20 11.41
N GLY A 165 14.52 11.53 11.31
CA GLY A 165 15.17 12.21 10.18
C GLY A 165 14.52 11.98 8.81
N LYS A 166 15.34 11.58 7.82
CA LYS A 166 15.00 11.49 6.39
C LYS A 166 13.92 10.46 6.07
N ALA A 167 13.76 9.42 6.90
CA ALA A 167 12.78 8.35 6.68
C ALA A 167 11.33 8.88 6.69
N LEU A 168 10.98 9.77 7.62
CA LEU A 168 9.64 10.33 7.73
C LEU A 168 9.25 11.11 6.46
N THR A 169 10.12 12.01 6.01
CA THR A 169 9.89 12.85 4.83
C THR A 169 9.81 12.02 3.56
N ASP A 170 10.69 11.02 3.41
CA ASP A 170 10.66 10.13 2.25
C ASP A 170 9.37 9.31 2.22
N ILE A 171 8.93 8.75 3.35
CA ILE A 171 7.70 7.94 3.44
C ILE A 171 6.47 8.78 3.11
N ILE A 172 6.32 9.95 3.75
CA ILE A 172 5.18 10.84 3.48
C ILE A 172 5.22 11.32 2.03
N GLY A 173 6.36 11.84 1.55
CA GLY A 173 6.46 12.47 0.24
C GLY A 173 6.30 11.51 -0.94
N THR A 174 6.75 10.26 -0.81
CA THR A 174 6.75 9.33 -1.95
C THR A 174 5.67 8.26 -1.91
N MET A 175 5.22 7.83 -0.72
CA MET A 175 4.20 6.78 -0.60
C MET A 175 2.79 7.33 -0.51
N THR A 176 2.60 8.61 -0.16
CA THR A 176 1.26 9.21 -0.06
C THR A 176 0.89 10.04 -1.29
N ASP A 177 1.87 10.43 -2.10
CA ASP A 177 1.65 11.22 -3.31
C ASP A 177 1.10 10.31 -4.44
N PRO A 178 -0.16 10.53 -4.89
CA PRO A 178 -0.77 9.81 -6.02
C PRO A 178 0.07 9.81 -7.28
N ASP A 179 0.71 10.94 -7.59
CA ASP A 179 1.44 11.14 -8.82
C ASP A 179 2.76 10.37 -8.73
N GLN A 180 3.49 10.48 -7.62
CA GLN A 180 4.67 9.64 -7.36
C GLN A 180 4.32 8.15 -7.36
N ASN A 181 3.24 7.72 -6.70
CA ASN A 181 2.79 6.33 -6.65
C ASN A 181 2.39 5.74 -8.01
N ALA A 182 2.02 6.59 -8.99
CA ALA A 182 1.75 6.16 -10.36
C ALA A 182 3.04 6.01 -11.19
N TYR A 183 4.14 6.64 -10.77
CA TYR A 183 5.44 6.65 -11.44
C TYR A 183 6.53 5.84 -10.69
N SER A 184 6.35 5.50 -9.42
CA SER A 184 7.37 4.91 -8.53
C SER A 184 7.39 3.38 -8.57
N PHE A 185 7.73 2.85 -9.74
CA PHE A 185 8.53 1.64 -9.83
C PHE A 185 9.65 1.93 -10.83
N GLU A 186 10.49 2.89 -10.46
CA GLU A 186 11.89 2.95 -10.90
C GLU A 186 12.69 2.32 -9.76
N ASP A 187 12.61 0.98 -9.66
CA ASP A 187 13.71 0.18 -9.11
C ASP A 187 14.76 0.14 -10.24
N ASP A 188 15.51 1.23 -10.39
CA ASP A 188 16.72 1.22 -11.20
C ASP A 188 17.80 0.31 -10.56
#